data_AF-A0AAX2RVU8-F1
#
_entry.id   AF-A0AAX2RVU8-F1
#
_cell.length_a   1.000
_cell.length_b   1.000
_cell.length_c   1.000
_cell.angle_alpha   90.00
_cell.angle_beta   90.00
_cell.angle_gamma   90.00
#
_symmetry.space_group_name_H-M   'P 1'
#
loop_
_entity.id
_entity.type
_entity.pdbx_description
1 polymer ?
#
loop_
_entity_poly.entity_id
_entity_poly.type
_entity_poly.pdbx_seq_one_letter_code
_entity_poly.pdbx_strand_id
1 'polypeptide(L)'
;MSRRKVIFVHGCFWHGHACKRGARVPKTNTDYWKGKIAQNVNRDTPNEARLAASGWEILTVWECELVRPDELRAKLQAFLAANISR
;
A
#
# COMPACT_ATOMS: atom_id res chain seq x y z
N MET A 1 -0.62 -10.74 23.66
CA MET A 1 -0.83 -9.32 23.36
C MET A 1 -0.89 -9.13 21.85
N SER A 2 -1.86 -8.36 21.34
CA SER A 2 -1.97 -8.04 19.90
C SER A 2 -0.83 -7.10 19.47
N ARG A 3 -0.26 -7.32 18.27
CA ARG A 3 0.88 -6.54 17.75
C ARG A 3 0.51 -5.14 17.23
N ARG A 4 -0.78 -4.78 17.13
CA ARG A 4 -1.29 -3.53 16.51
C ARG A 4 -0.60 -3.19 15.18
N LYS A 5 -0.56 -4.16 14.27
CA LYS A 5 0.01 -4.00 12.92
C LYS A 5 -1.07 -4.20 11.86
N VAL A 6 -1.05 -3.37 10.82
CA VAL A 6 -1.89 -3.48 9.62
C VAL A 6 -0.99 -3.61 8.41
N ILE A 7 -1.38 -4.46 7.46
CA ILE A 7 -0.71 -4.59 6.17
C ILE A 7 -1.72 -4.31 5.08
N PHE A 8 -1.48 -3.27 4.30
CA PHE A 8 -2.22 -3.03 3.06
C PHE A 8 -1.56 -3.80 1.92
N VAL A 9 -2.38 -4.39 1.06
CA VAL A 9 -1.93 -4.96 -0.22
C VAL A 9 -2.52 -4.11 -1.34
N HIS A 10 -1.70 -3.24 -1.91
CA HIS A 10 -2.13 -2.28 -2.93
C HIS A 10 -1.88 -2.81 -4.35
N GLY A 11 -2.96 -2.92 -5.12
CA GLY A 11 -2.89 -3.07 -6.58
C GLY A 11 -2.18 -1.87 -7.20
N CYS A 12 -1.12 -2.10 -7.97
CA CYS A 12 -0.27 -1.00 -8.45
C CYS A 12 -1.04 0.00 -9.31
N PHE A 13 -1.99 -0.48 -10.13
CA PHE A 13 -2.83 0.37 -10.96
C PHE A 13 -3.84 1.19 -10.14
N TRP A 14 -4.51 0.56 -9.19
CA TRP A 14 -5.62 1.18 -8.44
C TRP A 14 -5.18 2.27 -7.48
N HIS A 15 -3.97 2.15 -6.96
CA HIS A 15 -3.37 3.05 -5.97
C HIS A 15 -2.19 3.85 -6.55
N GLY A 16 -2.07 3.94 -7.89
CA GLY A 16 -1.16 4.89 -8.55
C GLY A 16 0.33 4.64 -8.32
N HIS A 17 0.78 3.38 -8.19
CA HIS A 17 2.20 3.08 -7.99
C HIS A 17 3.05 3.49 -9.20
N ALA A 18 4.26 4.00 -8.97
CA ALA A 18 5.17 4.43 -10.04
C ALA A 18 5.75 3.29 -10.90
N CYS A 19 5.55 2.02 -10.53
CA CYS A 19 6.03 0.89 -11.32
C CYS A 19 5.32 0.77 -12.68
N LYS A 20 5.90 -0.01 -13.62
CA LYS A 20 5.33 -0.24 -14.97
C LYS A 20 3.85 -0.66 -14.98
N ARG A 21 3.39 -1.42 -13.98
CA ARG A 21 1.98 -1.84 -13.86
C ARG A 21 1.07 -0.71 -13.41
N GLY A 22 1.56 0.17 -12.54
CA GLY A 22 0.78 1.27 -11.97
C GLY A 22 0.76 2.51 -12.84
N ALA A 23 1.87 2.83 -13.49
CA ALA A 23 2.00 3.96 -14.42
C ALA A 23 1.28 3.75 -15.76
N ARG A 24 0.60 2.61 -15.97
CA ARG A 24 -0.14 2.35 -17.22
C ARG A 24 -1.35 3.27 -17.30
N VAL A 25 -1.49 3.96 -18.42
CA VAL A 25 -2.67 4.80 -18.71
C VAL A 25 -3.61 4.02 -19.62
N PRO A 26 -4.88 3.76 -19.22
CA PRO A 26 -5.86 3.12 -20.09
C PRO A 26 -6.10 3.99 -21.33
N LYS A 27 -6.20 3.35 -22.51
CA LYS A 27 -6.41 4.06 -23.78
C LYS A 27 -7.83 4.58 -23.98
N THR A 28 -8.78 4.04 -23.20
CA THR A 28 -10.21 4.37 -23.25
C THR A 28 -10.65 4.94 -21.91
N ASN A 29 -11.50 5.97 -21.90
CA ASN A 29 -11.99 6.67 -20.70
C ASN A 29 -10.85 7.22 -19.82
N THR A 30 -9.80 7.75 -20.46
CA THR A 30 -8.57 8.20 -19.81
C THR A 30 -8.83 9.16 -18.65
N ASP A 31 -9.68 10.16 -18.84
CA ASP A 31 -9.94 11.19 -17.81
C ASP A 31 -10.68 10.62 -16.60
N TYR A 32 -11.64 9.72 -16.85
CA TYR A 32 -12.29 8.96 -15.77
C TYR A 32 -11.27 8.17 -14.96
N TRP A 33 -10.38 7.44 -15.61
CA TRP A 33 -9.39 6.61 -14.93
C TRP A 33 -8.38 7.44 -14.15
N LYS A 34 -7.88 8.54 -14.73
CA LYS A 34 -7.01 9.48 -14.02
C LYS A 34 -7.69 10.04 -12.78
N GLY A 35 -8.93 10.50 -12.89
CA GLY A 35 -9.71 11.01 -11.76
C GLY A 35 -9.94 9.94 -10.68
N LYS A 36 -10.32 8.73 -11.07
CA LYS A 36 -10.55 7.61 -10.14
C LYS A 36 -9.29 7.20 -9.39
N ILE A 37 -8.16 7.08 -10.08
CA ILE A 37 -6.88 6.72 -9.45
C ILE A 37 -6.45 7.84 -8.50
N ALA A 38 -6.55 9.11 -8.91
CA ALA A 38 -6.23 10.24 -8.04
C ALA A 38 -7.12 10.26 -6.77
N GLN A 39 -8.41 9.97 -6.88
CA GLN A 39 -9.31 9.87 -5.73
C GLN A 39 -8.93 8.72 -4.78
N ASN A 40 -8.52 7.57 -5.32
CA ASN A 40 -8.04 6.46 -4.50
C ASN A 40 -6.79 6.86 -3.72
N VAL A 41 -5.78 7.42 -4.40
CA VAL A 41 -4.53 7.89 -3.77
C VAL A 41 -4.82 8.94 -2.70
N ASN A 42 -5.69 9.90 -2.98
CA ASN A 42 -6.08 10.94 -2.03
C ASN A 42 -6.79 10.38 -0.78
N ARG A 43 -7.40 9.20 -0.87
CA ARG A 43 -8.07 8.52 0.24
C ARG A 43 -7.11 7.64 1.05
N ASP A 44 -6.04 7.13 0.45
CA ASP A 44 -5.07 6.26 1.12
C ASP A 44 -4.35 7.01 2.26
N THR A 45 -3.82 8.20 1.97
CA THR A 45 -3.10 9.05 2.97
C THR A 45 -3.89 9.32 4.26
N PRO A 46 -5.13 9.85 4.24
CA PRO A 46 -5.87 10.11 5.46
C PRO A 46 -6.26 8.83 6.21
N ASN A 47 -6.45 7.70 5.52
CA ASN A 47 -6.73 6.43 6.16
C ASN A 47 -5.50 5.91 6.92
N GLU A 48 -4.33 5.96 6.30
CA GLU A 48 -3.07 5.61 6.95
C GLU A 48 -2.81 6.51 8.16
N ALA A 49 -3.01 7.83 8.02
CA ALA A 49 -2.86 8.78 9.12
C ALA A 49 -3.80 8.48 10.30
N ARG A 50 -5.06 8.12 10.05
CA ARG A 50 -6.03 7.76 11.12
C ARG A 50 -5.65 6.48 11.84
N LEU A 51 -5.16 5.48 11.11
CA LEU A 51 -4.67 4.22 11.69
C LEU A 51 -3.43 4.47 12.54
N ALA A 52 -2.47 5.24 12.04
CA ALA A 52 -1.26 5.61 12.77
C ALA A 52 -1.59 6.39 14.06
N ALA A 53 -2.49 7.38 13.97
CA ALA A 53 -2.96 8.13 15.14
C ALA A 53 -3.69 7.26 16.18
N SER A 54 -4.28 6.13 15.75
CA SER A 54 -4.91 5.16 16.64
C SER A 54 -3.92 4.14 17.22
N GLY A 55 -2.61 4.32 16.98
CA GLY A 55 -1.53 3.49 17.47
C GLY A 55 -1.33 2.19 16.68
N TRP A 56 -1.67 2.18 15.39
CA TRP A 56 -1.35 1.07 14.48
C TRP A 56 -0.06 1.37 13.70
N GLU A 57 0.85 0.41 13.64
CA GLU A 57 1.92 0.42 12.64
C GLU A 57 1.38 -0.14 11.31
N ILE A 58 1.81 0.46 10.20
CA ILE A 58 1.25 0.20 8.88
C ILE A 58 2.38 -0.19 7.94
N LEU A 59 2.17 -1.23 7.15
CA LEU A 59 3.02 -1.61 6.03
C LEU A 59 2.19 -1.68 4.76
N THR A 60 2.63 -1.00 3.71
CA THR A 60 2.04 -1.16 2.38
C THR A 60 2.91 -2.09 1.53
N VAL A 61 2.30 -3.19 1.07
CA VAL A 61 2.85 -4.13 0.11
C VAL A 61 2.22 -3.84 -1.25
N TRP A 62 3.05 -3.58 -2.25
CA TRP A 62 2.60 -3.34 -3.60
C TRP A 62 2.49 -4.66 -4.39
N GLU A 63 1.50 -4.74 -5.27
CA GLU A 63 1.29 -5.89 -6.17
C GLU A 63 2.56 -6.31 -6.91
N CYS A 64 3.38 -5.35 -7.36
CA CYS A 64 4.63 -5.64 -8.05
C CYS A 64 5.71 -6.25 -7.15
N GLU A 65 5.58 -6.22 -5.83
CA GLU A 65 6.48 -6.91 -4.89
C GLU A 65 6.14 -8.41 -4.79
N LEU A 66 4.91 -8.81 -5.14
CA LEU A 66 4.47 -10.21 -5.07
C LEU A 66 5.25 -11.15 -6.00
N VAL A 67 5.90 -10.61 -7.04
CA VAL A 67 6.73 -11.40 -7.97
C VAL A 67 8.11 -11.76 -7.39
N ARG A 68 8.46 -11.22 -6.21
CA ARG A 68 9.73 -11.48 -5.49
C ARG A 68 9.40 -11.99 -4.08
N PRO A 69 8.91 -13.23 -3.96
CA PRO A 69 8.33 -13.75 -2.72
C PRO A 69 9.33 -13.82 -1.56
N ASP A 70 10.61 -14.06 -1.82
CA ASP A 70 11.63 -14.15 -0.76
C ASP A 70 11.96 -12.77 -0.17
N GLU A 71 12.11 -11.75 -1.02
CA GLU A 71 12.27 -10.34 -0.57
C GLU A 71 11.04 -9.88 0.21
N LEU A 72 9.85 -10.18 -0.30
CA LEU A 72 8.60 -9.85 0.38
C LEU A 72 8.48 -10.57 1.72
N ARG A 73 8.84 -11.85 1.79
CA ARG A 73 8.85 -12.61 3.05
C ARG A 73 9.77 -11.97 4.07
N ALA A 74 10.99 -11.60 3.70
CA ALA A 74 11.93 -10.94 4.59
C ALA A 74 11.37 -9.60 5.11
N LYS A 75 10.80 -8.78 4.22
CA LYS A 75 10.12 -7.51 4.56
C LYS A 75 8.99 -7.72 5.58
N LEU A 76 8.12 -8.70 5.33
CA LEU A 76 7.01 -9.05 6.22
C LEU A 76 7.50 -9.54 7.58
N GLN A 77 8.50 -10.42 7.61
CA GLN A 77 9.09 -10.93 8.85
C GLN A 77 9.69 -9.80 9.69
N ALA A 78 10.46 -8.90 9.07
CA ALA A 78 11.04 -7.74 9.74
C ALA A 78 9.96 -6.83 10.33
N PHE A 79 8.93 -6.48 9.54
CA PHE A 79 7.83 -5.64 10.01
C PHE A 79 7.06 -6.28 11.17
N LEU A 80 6.78 -7.58 11.07
CA LEU A 80 6.03 -8.31 12.10
C LEU A 80 6.84 -8.51 13.38
N ALA A 81 8.16 -8.63 13.29
CA ALA A 81 9.06 -8.85 14.44
C ALA A 81 9.40 -7.57 15.21
N ALA A 82 9.35 -6.40 14.57
CA ALA A 82 9.55 -5.12 15.24
C ALA A 82 8.48 -4.92 16.32
N ASN A 83 8.91 -4.68 17.56
CA ASN A 83 8.00 -4.34 18.66
C ASN A 83 7.80 -2.82 18.71
N ILE A 84 6.60 -2.39 19.09
CA ILE A 84 6.30 -0.99 19.40
C ILE A 84 7.19 -0.58 20.57
N SER A 85 8.19 0.28 20.33
CA SER A 85 8.85 1.03 21.41
C SER A 85 7.78 1.88 22.08
N ARG A 86 7.40 1.50 23.31
CA ARG A 86 6.54 2.32 24.16
C ARG A 86 7.25 3.61 24.56
#